data_AF-A0A371P9H1-F1
#
_entry.id   AF-A0A371P9H1-F1
#
_cell.length_a   1.000
_cell.length_b   1.000
_cell.length_c   1.000
_cell.angle_alpha   90.00
_cell.angle_beta   90.00
_cell.angle_gamma   90.00
#
_symmetry.space_group_name_H-M   'P 1'
#
loop_
_entity.id
_entity.type
_entity.pdbx_description
1 polymer ?
#
loop_
_entity_poly.entity_id
_entity_poly.type
_entity_poly.pdbx_seq_one_letter_code
_entity_poly.pdbx_strand_id
1 'polypeptide(L)'
;MTLDAPAVGSRIVVRHETGGVGPTGGPQMTDVVGHVLAVDASSVTIEQRDGRTRVVELATVVTWKTVPDRPTRRRRAVAIDPDELTRITSRGWPATESRLLGEWELRSAGRFTGRANSIAMTGSPGLPLAEALTRVVEFYRERSAPALAQVVVGSENDRRLDEAGWTPMAGYHGGAVVQVADLDASYPVDPEARVSSTADDEWLSHYGRVDDPRAARAVMEAPARVGFVSIGSPVVAIGRVVVTGEWAGLSAVEVVPEARRQGLARRIVETSLAWAVEHGADKAYLQTMRSNEAALALYRPFGFVDHHDYLYREPGR
;
A
#
# COMPACT_ATOMS: atom_id res chain seq x y z
N MET A 1 26.26 -19.74 11.87
CA MET A 1 25.19 -19.91 10.86
C MET A 1 25.38 -18.84 9.82
N THR A 2 25.73 -19.22 8.60
CA THR A 2 25.88 -18.27 7.48
C THR A 2 24.49 -17.91 6.97
N LEU A 3 24.21 -16.63 6.77
CA LEU A 3 23.00 -16.19 6.09
C LEU A 3 23.29 -16.15 4.60
N ASP A 4 22.70 -17.08 3.84
CA ASP A 4 23.01 -17.35 2.43
C ASP A 4 21.73 -17.58 1.61
N ALA A 5 21.89 -17.87 0.32
CA ALA A 5 20.78 -17.98 -0.65
C ALA A 5 19.59 -18.88 -0.23
N PRO A 6 19.77 -20.03 0.45
CA PRO A 6 18.68 -20.83 1.00
C PRO A 6 17.71 -20.09 1.94
N ALA A 7 18.12 -18.96 2.53
CA ALA A 7 17.25 -18.18 3.39
C ALA A 7 16.21 -17.33 2.62
N VAL A 8 16.36 -17.14 1.30
CA VAL A 8 15.42 -16.39 0.47
C VAL A 8 14.00 -16.95 0.59
N GLY A 9 13.02 -16.07 0.79
CA GLY A 9 11.62 -16.41 1.03
C GLY A 9 11.30 -16.71 2.50
N SER A 10 12.28 -17.04 3.34
CA SER A 10 12.03 -17.30 4.77
C SER A 10 11.83 -16.00 5.54
N ARG A 11 10.95 -16.02 6.54
CA ARG A 11 10.90 -14.95 7.54
C ARG A 11 12.00 -15.15 8.59
N ILE A 12 12.82 -14.13 8.79
CA ILE A 12 13.94 -14.18 9.72
C ILE A 12 13.93 -13.00 10.69
N VAL A 13 14.65 -13.17 11.80
CA VAL A 13 15.17 -12.06 12.60
C VAL A 13 16.68 -12.03 12.46
N VAL A 14 17.23 -10.86 12.14
CA VAL A 14 18.67 -10.59 12.04
C VAL A 14 19.03 -9.57 13.11
N ARG A 15 19.95 -9.93 14.00
CA ARG A 15 20.62 -9.00 14.89
C ARG A 15 21.91 -8.53 14.24
N HIS A 16 22.09 -7.22 14.13
CA HIS A 16 23.28 -6.64 13.52
C HIS A 16 23.78 -5.41 14.27
N GLU A 17 25.07 -5.11 14.10
CA GLU A 17 25.71 -3.91 14.65
C GLU A 17 25.36 -2.66 13.82
N THR A 18 25.22 -1.52 14.50
CA THR A 18 24.87 -0.23 13.86
C THR A 18 25.98 0.83 13.97
N GLY A 19 27.16 0.47 14.47
CA GLY A 19 28.33 1.35 14.50
C GLY A 19 28.43 2.32 15.69
N GLY A 20 27.79 2.00 16.83
CA GLY A 20 27.84 2.81 18.07
C GLY A 20 28.18 1.99 19.31
N VAL A 21 28.05 2.60 20.50
CA VAL A 21 28.18 1.92 21.80
C VAL A 21 26.79 1.71 22.39
N GLY A 22 26.48 0.47 22.75
CA GLY A 22 25.23 0.07 23.37
C GLY A 22 25.16 0.43 24.87
N PRO A 23 23.98 0.26 25.50
CA PRO A 23 23.75 0.65 26.89
C PRO A 23 24.66 -0.04 27.92
N THR A 24 25.21 -1.20 27.56
CA THR A 24 26.10 -2.02 28.41
C THR A 24 27.59 -1.81 28.12
N GLY A 25 27.95 -0.85 27.27
CA GLY A 25 29.33 -0.56 26.87
C GLY A 25 29.88 -1.42 25.73
N GLY A 26 29.12 -2.43 25.25
CA GLY A 26 29.44 -3.19 24.04
C GLY A 26 29.01 -2.49 22.74
N PRO A 27 29.12 -3.14 21.57
CA PRO A 27 28.62 -2.58 20.31
C PRO A 27 27.12 -2.30 20.38
N GLN A 28 26.69 -1.20 19.76
CA GLN A 28 25.28 -0.90 19.56
C GLN A 28 24.72 -1.88 18.52
N MET A 29 23.63 -2.55 18.89
CA MET A 29 22.98 -3.55 18.06
C MET A 29 21.49 -3.25 17.91
N THR A 30 20.93 -3.68 16.80
CA THR A 30 19.48 -3.65 16.55
C THR A 30 19.03 -4.94 15.86
N ASP A 31 17.72 -5.18 15.90
CA ASP A 31 17.08 -6.33 15.27
C ASP A 31 16.24 -5.89 14.05
N VAL A 32 16.41 -6.59 12.93
CA VAL A 32 15.58 -6.46 11.74
C VAL A 32 14.78 -7.76 11.58
N VAL A 33 13.46 -7.65 11.47
CA VAL A 33 12.55 -8.79 11.27
C VAL A 33 11.80 -8.61 9.96
N GLY A 34 11.77 -9.65 9.14
CA GLY A 34 11.09 -9.62 7.86
C GLY A 34 11.38 -10.84 6.97
N HIS A 35 10.86 -10.83 5.75
CA HIS A 35 11.12 -11.86 4.75
C HIS A 35 12.39 -11.54 3.95
N VAL A 36 13.24 -12.53 3.74
CA VAL A 36 14.44 -12.37 2.91
C VAL A 36 14.02 -12.28 1.44
N LEU A 37 14.29 -11.15 0.80
CA LEU A 37 14.06 -10.95 -0.63
C LEU A 37 15.26 -11.39 -1.47
N ALA A 38 16.47 -11.10 -0.99
CA ALA A 38 17.71 -11.44 -1.67
C ALA A 38 18.86 -11.57 -0.68
N VAL A 39 19.83 -12.42 -1.00
CA VAL A 39 21.12 -12.49 -0.31
C VAL A 39 22.20 -12.38 -1.38
N ASP A 40 22.97 -11.29 -1.31
CA ASP A 40 24.09 -11.03 -2.19
C ASP A 40 25.41 -11.41 -1.50
N ALA A 41 26.55 -11.16 -2.16
CA ALA A 41 27.87 -11.49 -1.62
C ALA A 41 28.21 -10.77 -0.30
N SER A 42 27.67 -9.56 -0.08
CA SER A 42 27.97 -8.74 1.11
C SER A 42 26.75 -8.33 1.92
N SER A 43 25.52 -8.55 1.44
CA SER A 43 24.33 -8.03 2.10
C SER A 43 23.13 -8.98 2.03
N VAL A 44 22.21 -8.80 2.96
CA VAL A 44 20.87 -9.40 2.91
C VAL A 44 19.82 -8.30 2.78
N THR A 45 18.87 -8.50 1.87
CA THR A 45 17.73 -7.62 1.67
C THR A 45 16.49 -8.22 2.32
N ILE A 46 15.89 -7.49 3.27
CA ILE A 46 14.78 -7.95 4.11
C ILE A 46 13.57 -7.04 3.93
N GLU A 47 12.42 -7.59 3.58
CA GLU A 47 11.14 -6.88 3.58
C GLU A 47 10.48 -6.93 4.96
N GLN A 48 10.23 -5.76 5.53
CA GLN A 48 9.58 -5.61 6.82
C GLN A 48 8.05 -5.74 6.69
N ARG A 49 7.35 -5.86 7.83
CA ARG A 49 5.89 -6.04 7.88
C ARG A 49 5.08 -4.96 7.16
N ASP A 50 5.62 -3.75 7.04
CA ASP A 50 4.98 -2.62 6.35
C ASP A 50 5.33 -2.57 4.86
N GLY A 51 6.13 -3.52 4.36
CA GLY A 51 6.63 -3.58 2.99
C GLY A 51 7.83 -2.69 2.71
N ARG A 52 8.43 -2.03 3.72
CA ARG A 52 9.73 -1.39 3.53
C ARG A 52 10.81 -2.45 3.42
N THR A 53 11.79 -2.18 2.56
CA THR A 53 12.98 -3.00 2.42
C THR A 53 14.12 -2.44 3.27
N ARG A 54 14.85 -3.32 3.95
CA ARG A 54 16.08 -3.03 4.69
C ARG A 54 17.20 -3.89 4.14
N VAL A 55 18.32 -3.25 3.82
CA VAL A 55 19.57 -3.92 3.46
C VAL A 55 20.44 -3.97 4.71
N VAL A 56 20.91 -5.16 5.08
CA VAL A 56 21.83 -5.37 6.21
C VAL A 56 23.11 -5.96 5.66
N GLU A 57 24.24 -5.32 5.96
CA GLU A 57 25.57 -5.81 5.59
C GLU A 57 25.86 -7.10 6.38
N LEU A 58 26.19 -8.19 5.67
CA LEU A 58 26.47 -9.50 6.25
C LEU A 58 27.62 -9.44 7.26
N ALA A 59 28.60 -8.57 7.03
CA ALA A 59 29.72 -8.36 7.95
C ALA A 59 29.31 -7.81 9.33
N THR A 60 28.13 -7.19 9.43
CA THR A 60 27.59 -6.64 10.68
C THR A 60 26.66 -7.61 11.42
N VAL A 61 26.31 -8.74 10.80
CA VAL A 61 25.36 -9.70 11.34
C VAL A 61 26.01 -10.47 12.49
N VAL A 62 25.43 -10.34 13.69
CA VAL A 62 25.88 -11.02 14.90
C VAL A 62 25.21 -12.39 15.02
N THR A 63 23.90 -12.43 14.78
CA THR A 63 23.11 -13.67 14.80
C THR A 63 21.85 -13.51 13.97
N TRP A 64 21.33 -14.61 13.47
CA TRP A 64 20.03 -14.66 12.82
C TRP A 64 19.36 -16.00 13.07
N LYS A 65 18.04 -16.03 12.91
CA LYS A 65 17.26 -17.28 12.88
C LYS A 65 15.99 -17.11 12.08
N THR A 66 15.51 -18.22 11.52
CA THR A 66 14.15 -18.32 10.98
C THR A 66 13.13 -18.17 12.09
N VAL A 67 12.06 -17.45 11.80
CA VAL A 67 10.90 -17.26 12.67
C VAL A 67 9.64 -17.67 11.90
N PRO A 68 8.52 -17.99 12.57
CA PRO A 68 7.28 -18.32 11.87
C PRO A 68 6.86 -17.17 10.94
N ASP A 69 6.40 -17.50 9.73
CA ASP A 69 5.95 -16.53 8.72
C ASP A 69 4.83 -15.65 9.28
N ARG A 70 3.91 -16.27 10.03
CA ARG A 70 2.84 -15.58 10.74
C ARG A 70 3.17 -15.46 12.22
N PRO A 71 3.30 -14.23 12.77
CA PRO A 71 3.52 -14.07 14.20
C PRO A 71 2.33 -14.62 15.01
N THR A 72 2.64 -15.21 16.17
CA THR A 72 1.65 -15.78 17.10
C THR A 72 0.78 -14.70 17.75
N ARG A 73 1.33 -13.49 17.95
CA ARG A 73 0.60 -12.31 18.40
C ARG A 73 0.68 -11.23 17.33
N ARG A 74 -0.47 -10.94 16.71
CA ARG A 74 -0.61 -9.94 15.64
C ARG A 74 -1.25 -8.68 16.20
N ARG A 75 -0.76 -7.52 15.78
CA ARG A 75 -1.50 -6.25 15.98
C ARG A 75 -2.72 -6.33 15.08
N ARG A 76 -3.92 -6.05 15.63
CA ARG A 76 -5.15 -6.04 14.84
C ARG A 76 -5.08 -4.96 13.77
N ALA A 77 -5.63 -5.20 12.59
CA ALA A 77 -5.63 -4.25 11.48
C ALA A 77 -6.20 -2.88 11.87
N VAL A 78 -7.28 -2.87 12.65
CA VAL A 78 -7.94 -1.64 13.14
C VAL A 78 -7.10 -0.84 14.14
N ALA A 79 -6.10 -1.46 14.78
CA ALA A 79 -5.28 -0.81 15.79
C ALA A 79 -4.05 -0.12 15.19
N ILE A 80 -3.92 -0.11 13.87
CA ILE A 80 -2.77 0.44 13.14
C ILE A 80 -2.91 1.95 13.09
N ASP A 81 -1.77 2.65 13.13
CA ASP A 81 -1.82 4.10 13.09
C ASP A 81 -2.20 4.57 11.67
N PRO A 82 -3.08 5.58 11.50
CA PRO A 82 -3.46 6.08 10.17
C PRO A 82 -2.28 6.50 9.27
N ASP A 83 -1.20 7.04 9.85
CA ASP A 83 -0.01 7.42 9.07
C ASP A 83 0.84 6.19 8.70
N GLU A 84 0.90 5.18 9.56
CA GLU A 84 1.49 3.87 9.22
C GLU A 84 0.73 3.23 8.05
N LEU A 85 -0.61 3.23 8.11
CA LEU A 85 -1.45 2.66 7.08
C LEU A 85 -1.40 3.46 5.77
N THR A 86 -1.39 4.80 5.83
CA THR A 86 -1.22 5.66 4.64
C THR A 86 0.05 5.29 3.88
N ARG A 87 1.18 5.12 4.58
CA ARG A 87 2.45 4.69 3.98
C ARG A 87 2.38 3.30 3.35
N ILE A 88 1.67 2.36 3.98
CA ILE A 88 1.43 1.02 3.40
C ILE A 88 0.60 1.14 2.11
N THR A 89 -0.46 1.95 2.13
CA THR A 89 -1.31 2.13 0.95
C THR A 89 -0.59 2.83 -0.21
N SER A 90 0.34 3.76 0.07
CA SER A 90 1.22 4.36 -0.94
C SER A 90 2.03 3.28 -1.69
N ARG A 91 2.62 2.32 -0.96
CA ARG A 91 3.43 1.25 -1.58
C ARG A 91 2.60 0.28 -2.42
N GLY A 92 1.33 0.06 -2.05
CA GLY A 92 0.42 -0.78 -2.84
C GLY A 92 -0.12 -0.12 -4.10
N TRP A 93 0.02 1.20 -4.21
CA TRP A 93 -0.37 2.03 -5.35
C TRP A 93 0.72 3.09 -5.62
N PRO A 94 1.94 2.65 -5.99
CA PRO A 94 3.10 3.51 -5.99
C PRO A 94 3.04 4.55 -7.10
N ALA A 95 3.60 5.73 -6.82
CA ALA A 95 3.83 6.70 -7.86
C ALA A 95 5.11 6.39 -8.64
N THR A 96 5.13 6.72 -9.93
CA THR A 96 6.31 6.51 -10.79
C THR A 96 7.49 7.39 -10.38
N GLU A 97 7.20 8.51 -9.73
CA GLU A 97 8.18 9.36 -9.08
C GLU A 97 7.71 9.68 -7.66
N SER A 98 8.58 9.47 -6.67
CA SER A 98 8.32 9.79 -5.27
C SER A 98 9.53 10.48 -4.65
N ARG A 99 9.30 11.51 -3.83
CA ARG A 99 10.35 12.21 -3.07
C ARG A 99 9.91 12.43 -1.63
N LEU A 100 10.78 12.10 -0.69
CA LEU A 100 10.55 12.39 0.72
C LEU A 100 10.84 13.86 1.04
N LEU A 101 9.97 14.46 1.85
CA LEU A 101 10.18 15.74 2.53
C LEU A 101 9.90 15.51 4.02
N GLY A 102 10.96 15.25 4.79
CA GLY A 102 10.81 14.69 6.13
C GLY A 102 10.07 13.35 6.06
N GLU A 103 8.94 13.26 6.77
CA GLU A 103 8.06 12.10 6.75
C GLU A 103 6.95 12.15 5.69
N TRP A 104 6.81 13.27 4.97
CA TRP A 104 5.88 13.38 3.85
C TRP A 104 6.45 12.72 2.60
N GLU A 105 5.57 12.16 1.79
CA GLU A 105 5.92 11.60 0.48
C GLU A 105 5.22 12.39 -0.62
N LEU A 106 6.00 13.09 -1.45
CA LEU A 106 5.51 13.82 -2.61
C LEU A 106 5.47 12.85 -3.79
N ARG A 107 4.28 12.60 -4.34
CA ARG A 107 4.03 11.55 -5.34
C ARG A 107 3.57 12.16 -6.66
N SER A 108 4.13 11.68 -7.77
CA SER A 108 3.76 12.04 -9.15
C SER A 108 3.76 10.81 -10.06
N ALA A 109 2.65 10.64 -10.80
CA ALA A 109 2.44 9.52 -11.71
C ALA A 109 1.49 9.88 -12.85
N GLY A 110 1.85 10.93 -13.62
CA GLY A 110 1.16 11.28 -14.86
C GLY A 110 -0.34 11.55 -14.72
N ARG A 111 -0.81 11.99 -13.54
CA ARG A 111 -2.21 12.32 -13.21
C ARG A 111 -3.20 11.14 -13.24
N PHE A 112 -2.73 9.90 -13.33
CA PHE A 112 -3.60 8.71 -13.38
C PHE A 112 -4.59 8.62 -12.20
N THR A 113 -4.14 8.89 -10.97
CA THR A 113 -5.00 8.89 -9.77
C THR A 113 -4.50 9.87 -8.71
N GLY A 114 -5.39 10.39 -7.87
CA GLY A 114 -5.01 11.22 -6.71
C GLY A 114 -4.06 10.49 -5.75
N ARG A 115 -4.25 9.19 -5.52
CA ARG A 115 -3.37 8.35 -4.67
C ARG A 115 -1.91 8.31 -5.15
N ALA A 116 -1.65 8.44 -6.45
CA ALA A 116 -0.28 8.49 -6.97
C ALA A 116 0.17 9.90 -7.40
N ASN A 117 -0.68 10.92 -7.24
CA ASN A 117 -0.43 12.30 -7.70
C ASN A 117 -0.79 13.34 -6.63
N SER A 118 -0.45 13.04 -5.37
CA SER A 118 -0.67 13.92 -4.22
C SER A 118 0.38 13.65 -3.14
N ILE A 119 0.57 14.58 -2.24
CA ILE A 119 1.39 14.40 -1.05
C ILE A 119 0.68 13.41 -0.13
N ALA A 120 1.36 12.36 0.33
CA ALA A 120 0.93 11.63 1.52
C ALA A 120 1.50 12.35 2.75
N MET A 121 0.66 13.09 3.47
CA MET A 121 1.08 13.90 4.61
C MET A 121 1.08 13.10 5.91
N THR A 122 2.07 12.20 6.03
CA THR A 122 2.28 11.41 7.25
C THR A 122 3.33 12.04 8.15
N GLY A 123 3.03 12.25 9.42
CA GLY A 123 3.96 12.85 10.37
C GLY A 123 4.41 14.27 9.99
N SER A 124 5.68 14.57 10.29
CA SER A 124 6.26 15.90 10.14
C SER A 124 7.13 16.05 8.88
N PRO A 125 7.08 17.20 8.18
CA PRO A 125 7.97 17.48 7.05
C PRO A 125 9.41 17.82 7.48
N GLY A 126 9.70 17.89 8.79
CA GLY A 126 11.00 18.26 9.33
C GLY A 126 11.37 19.75 9.17
N LEU A 127 10.42 20.57 8.73
CA LEU A 127 10.56 22.01 8.47
C LEU A 127 9.32 22.77 8.93
N PRO A 128 9.38 24.10 9.09
CA PRO A 128 8.19 24.92 9.26
C PRO A 128 7.19 24.71 8.12
N LEU A 129 5.89 24.68 8.45
CA LEU A 129 4.83 24.33 7.49
C LEU A 129 4.88 25.18 6.22
N ALA A 130 5.00 26.51 6.37
CA ALA A 130 5.01 27.43 5.24
C ALA A 130 6.13 27.10 4.24
N GLU A 131 7.34 26.82 4.73
CA GLU A 131 8.47 26.43 3.88
C GLU A 131 8.23 25.07 3.21
N ALA A 132 7.68 24.10 3.93
CA ALA A 132 7.33 22.80 3.38
C ALA A 132 6.30 22.93 2.24
N LEU A 133 5.27 23.76 2.41
CA LEU A 133 4.24 24.01 1.40
C LEU A 133 4.79 24.73 0.17
N THR A 134 5.75 25.66 0.32
CA THR A 134 6.46 26.25 -0.83
C THR A 134 7.16 25.18 -1.66
N ARG A 135 7.93 24.28 -1.03
CA ARG A 135 8.63 23.19 -1.72
C ARG A 135 7.68 22.20 -2.41
N VAL A 136 6.52 21.97 -1.81
CA VAL A 136 5.44 21.15 -2.37
C VAL A 136 4.89 21.78 -3.64
N VAL A 137 4.53 23.07 -3.60
CA VAL A 137 3.96 23.78 -4.76
C VAL A 137 4.99 23.81 -5.89
N GLU A 138 6.26 24.05 -5.59
CA GLU A 138 7.35 24.00 -6.57
C GLU A 138 7.48 22.62 -7.23
N PHE A 139 7.48 21.54 -6.43
CA PHE A 139 7.55 20.18 -6.95
C PHE A 139 6.43 19.88 -7.96
N TYR A 140 5.19 20.22 -7.63
CA TYR A 140 4.07 19.98 -8.54
C TYR A 140 4.06 20.93 -9.75
N ARG A 141 4.49 22.18 -9.58
CA ARG A 141 4.64 23.17 -10.67
C ARG A 141 5.65 22.70 -11.73
N GLU A 142 6.81 22.20 -11.33
CA GLU A 142 7.81 21.62 -12.25
C GLU A 142 7.28 20.46 -13.09
N ARG A 143 6.28 19.76 -12.57
CA ARG A 143 5.63 18.60 -13.20
C ARG A 143 4.34 18.97 -13.92
N SER A 144 4.05 20.27 -14.07
CA SER A 144 2.80 20.77 -14.64
C SER A 144 1.58 20.08 -14.05
N ALA A 145 1.57 19.89 -12.72
CA ALA A 145 0.54 19.19 -11.95
C ALA A 145 -0.02 20.11 -10.84
N PRO A 146 -1.30 19.96 -10.44
CA PRO A 146 -1.81 20.65 -9.26
C PRO A 146 -1.18 20.05 -8.00
N ALA A 147 -0.87 20.90 -7.03
CA ALA A 147 -0.49 20.44 -5.72
C ALA A 147 -1.73 19.94 -4.98
N LEU A 148 -1.72 18.66 -4.60
CA LEU A 148 -2.79 18.03 -3.81
C LEU A 148 -2.19 17.38 -2.58
N ALA A 149 -2.90 17.47 -1.47
CA ALA A 149 -2.48 16.89 -0.20
C ALA A 149 -3.51 15.86 0.29
N GLN A 150 -3.11 14.59 0.35
CA GLN A 150 -3.87 13.55 1.03
C GLN A 150 -3.65 13.68 2.53
N VAL A 151 -4.71 13.96 3.28
CA VAL A 151 -4.67 14.10 4.74
C VAL A 151 -5.75 13.25 5.40
N VAL A 152 -5.41 12.64 6.53
CA VAL A 152 -6.38 11.96 7.41
C VAL A 152 -7.29 13.01 8.03
N VAL A 153 -8.61 12.80 7.91
CA VAL A 153 -9.62 13.74 8.43
C VAL A 153 -9.44 13.92 9.94
N GLY A 154 -9.39 15.18 10.40
CA GLY A 154 -9.21 15.54 11.81
C GLY A 154 -7.78 15.42 12.33
N SER A 155 -6.82 14.98 11.51
CA SER A 155 -5.40 14.95 11.90
C SER A 155 -4.82 16.35 12.16
N GLU A 156 -3.64 16.40 12.75
CA GLU A 156 -2.91 17.67 12.89
C GLU A 156 -2.60 18.30 11.52
N ASN A 157 -2.18 17.50 10.54
CA ASN A 157 -1.90 17.99 9.19
C ASN A 157 -3.15 18.53 8.50
N ASP A 158 -4.32 17.90 8.70
CA ASP A 158 -5.60 18.39 8.18
C ASP A 158 -5.95 19.78 8.72
N ARG A 159 -5.86 19.97 10.05
CA ARG A 159 -6.11 21.28 10.69
C ARG A 159 -5.10 22.34 10.26
N ARG A 160 -3.83 21.99 10.19
CA ARG A 160 -2.75 22.90 9.79
C ARG A 160 -2.88 23.34 8.33
N LEU A 161 -3.34 22.46 7.45
CA LEU A 161 -3.64 22.83 6.06
C LEU A 161 -4.86 23.76 5.97
N ASP A 162 -5.91 23.50 6.75
CA ASP A 162 -7.08 24.37 6.84
C ASP A 162 -6.69 25.80 7.26
N GLU A 163 -5.90 25.92 8.33
CA GLU A 163 -5.34 27.20 8.83
C GLU A 163 -4.43 27.88 7.79
N ALA A 164 -3.74 27.11 6.95
CA ALA A 164 -2.90 27.60 5.86
C ALA A 164 -3.70 27.94 4.58
N GLY A 165 -5.03 27.88 4.62
CA GLY A 165 -5.92 28.24 3.50
C GLY A 165 -6.04 27.17 2.43
N TRP A 166 -5.63 25.92 2.69
CA TRP A 166 -5.86 24.81 1.77
C TRP A 166 -7.27 24.28 1.95
N THR A 167 -8.04 24.24 0.86
CA THR A 167 -9.45 23.86 0.87
C THR A 167 -9.65 22.40 0.48
N PRO A 168 -10.63 21.68 1.07
CA PRO A 168 -10.99 20.35 0.62
C PRO A 168 -11.42 20.35 -0.85
N MET A 169 -10.93 19.37 -1.62
CA MET A 169 -11.34 19.17 -3.01
C MET A 169 -12.81 18.74 -3.06
N ALA A 170 -13.61 19.41 -3.88
CA ALA A 170 -15.02 19.07 -4.09
C ALA A 170 -15.22 17.91 -5.08
N GLY A 171 -16.32 17.17 -4.91
CA GLY A 171 -16.79 16.17 -5.87
C GLY A 171 -16.30 14.74 -5.60
N TYR A 172 -16.51 13.86 -6.60
CA TYR A 172 -16.31 12.41 -6.51
C TYR A 172 -14.87 11.99 -6.15
N HIS A 173 -13.89 12.87 -6.37
CA HIS A 173 -12.47 12.61 -6.12
C HIS A 173 -11.95 13.26 -4.81
N GLY A 174 -12.84 13.76 -3.95
CA GLY A 174 -12.47 14.54 -2.77
C GLY A 174 -11.90 13.74 -1.59
N GLY A 175 -12.07 12.41 -1.54
CA GLY A 175 -11.59 11.59 -0.44
C GLY A 175 -12.12 10.15 -0.45
N ALA A 176 -11.74 9.37 0.56
CA ALA A 176 -12.20 8.01 0.74
C ALA A 176 -12.23 7.61 2.22
N VAL A 177 -13.07 6.63 2.52
CA VAL A 177 -12.94 5.83 3.74
C VAL A 177 -11.95 4.69 3.49
N VAL A 178 -11.01 4.52 4.41
CA VAL A 178 -10.14 3.35 4.47
C VAL A 178 -10.83 2.31 5.34
N GLN A 179 -11.04 1.12 4.79
CA GLN A 179 -11.51 -0.03 5.56
C GLN A 179 -10.40 -1.06 5.69
N VAL A 180 -10.36 -1.75 6.83
CA VAL A 180 -9.38 -2.79 7.12
C VAL A 180 -10.03 -4.07 7.64
N ALA A 181 -9.37 -5.20 7.43
CA ALA A 181 -9.76 -6.50 7.97
C ALA A 181 -8.52 -7.27 8.44
N ASP A 182 -8.67 -8.09 9.48
CA ASP A 182 -7.72 -9.17 9.75
C ASP A 182 -8.13 -10.38 8.90
N LEU A 183 -7.16 -11.03 8.26
CA LEU A 183 -7.42 -12.13 7.33
C LEU A 183 -7.43 -13.48 8.03
N ASP A 184 -8.35 -14.33 7.58
CA ASP A 184 -8.43 -15.73 7.93
C ASP A 184 -7.28 -16.53 7.29
N ALA A 185 -7.15 -17.79 7.72
CA ALA A 185 -6.10 -18.67 7.24
C ALA A 185 -6.30 -19.13 5.79
N SER A 186 -7.53 -19.10 5.28
CA SER A 186 -7.88 -19.57 3.95
C SER A 186 -9.16 -18.91 3.46
N TYR A 187 -9.26 -18.68 2.15
CA TYR A 187 -10.46 -18.22 1.46
C TYR A 187 -10.74 -19.14 0.27
N PRO A 188 -12.00 -19.25 -0.18
CA PRO A 188 -12.30 -20.03 -1.37
C PRO A 188 -11.66 -19.38 -2.61
N VAL A 189 -11.13 -20.21 -3.50
CA VAL A 189 -10.65 -19.80 -4.82
C VAL A 189 -11.71 -20.15 -5.83
N ASP A 190 -12.07 -19.18 -6.67
CA ASP A 190 -12.98 -19.45 -7.77
C ASP A 190 -12.30 -20.23 -8.90
N PRO A 191 -12.86 -21.36 -9.36
CA PRO A 191 -12.22 -22.20 -10.39
C PRO A 191 -12.18 -21.55 -11.77
N GLU A 192 -13.00 -20.55 -12.06
CA GLU A 192 -12.99 -19.81 -13.32
C GLU A 192 -12.12 -18.54 -13.24
N ALA A 193 -11.61 -18.21 -12.05
CA ALA A 193 -10.77 -17.04 -11.88
C ALA A 193 -9.34 -17.29 -12.40
N ARG A 194 -8.82 -16.33 -13.14
CA ARG A 194 -7.42 -16.23 -13.50
C ARG A 194 -6.78 -15.10 -12.70
N VAL A 195 -5.59 -15.32 -12.16
CA VAL A 195 -4.79 -14.28 -11.51
C VAL A 195 -3.49 -14.08 -12.29
N SER A 196 -3.35 -12.94 -12.95
CA SER A 196 -2.15 -12.57 -13.71
C SER A 196 -1.27 -11.60 -12.90
N SER A 197 0.03 -11.58 -13.15
CA SER A 197 0.93 -10.53 -12.63
C SER A 197 0.93 -9.26 -13.48
N THR A 198 0.26 -9.28 -14.64
CA THR A 198 0.14 -8.15 -15.57
C THR A 198 -1.32 -7.80 -15.84
N ALA A 199 -1.59 -6.53 -16.12
CA ALA A 199 -2.93 -6.02 -16.37
C ALA A 199 -3.23 -6.06 -17.87
N ASP A 200 -3.51 -7.21 -18.50
CA ASP A 200 -3.70 -7.26 -19.97
C ASP A 200 -4.75 -6.27 -20.52
N ASP A 201 -4.79 -6.09 -21.84
CA ASP A 201 -5.64 -5.07 -22.47
C ASP A 201 -7.14 -5.33 -22.23
N GLU A 202 -7.56 -6.60 -22.12
CA GLU A 202 -8.93 -6.97 -21.75
C GLU A 202 -9.24 -6.48 -20.33
N TRP A 203 -8.37 -6.78 -19.36
CA TRP A 203 -8.50 -6.33 -17.97
C TRP A 203 -8.57 -4.79 -17.85
N LEU A 204 -7.67 -4.07 -18.53
CA LEU A 204 -7.65 -2.61 -18.52
C LEU A 204 -8.92 -2.00 -19.13
N SER A 205 -9.44 -2.60 -20.19
CA SER A 205 -10.69 -2.15 -20.82
C SER A 205 -11.87 -2.20 -19.85
N HIS A 206 -11.93 -3.22 -18.97
CA HIS A 206 -12.96 -3.34 -17.95
C HIS A 206 -12.77 -2.38 -16.77
N TYR A 207 -11.53 -2.02 -16.43
CA TYR A 207 -11.28 -1.04 -15.37
C TYR A 207 -11.78 0.36 -15.77
N GLY A 208 -11.69 0.72 -17.05
CA GLY A 208 -12.42 1.84 -17.67
C GLY A 208 -12.08 3.24 -17.16
N ARG A 209 -11.10 3.38 -16.25
CA ARG A 209 -10.64 4.65 -15.64
C ARG A 209 -9.19 4.93 -16.02
N VAL A 210 -8.89 4.79 -17.31
CA VAL A 210 -7.53 4.82 -17.86
C VAL A 210 -7.51 5.73 -19.09
N ASP A 211 -6.93 6.91 -18.94
CA ASP A 211 -6.71 7.83 -20.08
C ASP A 211 -5.44 7.42 -20.86
N ASP A 212 -4.38 7.04 -20.16
CA ASP A 212 -3.13 6.52 -20.72
C ASP A 212 -2.85 5.11 -20.16
N PRO A 213 -3.03 4.04 -20.96
CA PRO A 213 -2.73 2.67 -20.55
C PRO A 213 -1.30 2.45 -20.09
N ARG A 214 -0.33 3.16 -20.67
CA ARG A 214 1.08 3.02 -20.28
C ARG A 214 1.30 3.57 -18.88
N ALA A 215 0.78 4.76 -18.58
CA ALA A 215 0.85 5.35 -17.25
C ALA A 215 0.10 4.51 -16.20
N ALA A 216 -1.07 3.95 -16.56
CA ALA A 216 -1.82 3.09 -15.67
C ALA A 216 -1.06 1.80 -15.33
N ARG A 217 -0.50 1.10 -16.34
CA ARG A 217 0.34 -0.09 -16.12
C ARG A 217 1.55 0.22 -15.25
N ALA A 218 2.24 1.33 -15.51
CA ALA A 218 3.41 1.74 -14.73
C ALA A 218 3.13 1.91 -13.23
N VAL A 219 1.88 2.25 -12.85
CA VAL A 219 1.46 2.32 -11.44
C VAL A 219 0.91 0.99 -10.95
N MET A 220 0.03 0.37 -11.73
CA MET A 220 -0.73 -0.80 -11.28
C MET A 220 0.14 -2.06 -11.18
N GLU A 221 1.10 -2.23 -12.09
CA GLU A 221 2.00 -3.40 -12.16
C GLU A 221 3.30 -3.21 -11.36
N ALA A 222 3.60 -2.00 -10.89
CA ALA A 222 4.85 -1.70 -10.18
C ALA A 222 5.09 -2.48 -8.88
N PRO A 223 4.09 -2.81 -8.05
CA PRO A 223 4.34 -3.60 -6.85
C PRO A 223 4.85 -5.01 -7.17
N ALA A 224 5.88 -5.46 -6.46
CA ALA A 224 6.53 -6.76 -6.70
C ALA A 224 5.58 -7.96 -6.56
N ARG A 225 4.56 -7.84 -5.70
CA ARG A 225 3.50 -8.84 -5.53
C ARG A 225 2.17 -8.19 -5.87
N VAL A 226 1.74 -8.32 -7.12
CA VAL A 226 0.45 -7.85 -7.61
C VAL A 226 -0.26 -8.96 -8.39
N GLY A 227 -1.57 -9.05 -8.21
CA GLY A 227 -2.46 -9.96 -8.90
C GLY A 227 -3.61 -9.18 -9.57
N PHE A 228 -3.82 -9.44 -10.85
CA PHE A 228 -4.95 -8.98 -11.65
C PHE A 228 -5.89 -10.16 -11.83
N VAL A 229 -6.97 -10.17 -11.04
CA VAL A 229 -7.98 -11.22 -11.04
C VAL A 229 -8.97 -10.94 -12.15
N SER A 230 -9.34 -11.95 -12.92
CA SER A 230 -10.42 -11.91 -13.90
C SER A 230 -11.27 -13.18 -13.85
N ILE A 231 -12.58 -13.05 -14.08
CA ILE A 231 -13.52 -14.18 -14.20
C ILE A 231 -14.28 -14.05 -15.52
N GLY A 232 -14.42 -15.18 -16.23
CA GLY A 232 -15.16 -15.29 -17.48
C GLY A 232 -14.30 -15.48 -18.73
N SER A 233 -14.96 -15.89 -19.81
CA SER A 233 -14.45 -15.86 -21.18
C SER A 233 -15.61 -15.56 -22.15
N PRO A 234 -15.77 -14.32 -22.64
CA PRO A 234 -14.95 -13.12 -22.35
C PRO A 234 -15.01 -12.69 -20.88
N VAL A 235 -14.05 -11.87 -20.43
CA VAL A 235 -14.01 -11.39 -19.04
C VAL A 235 -15.28 -10.59 -18.72
N VAL A 236 -15.85 -10.84 -17.54
CA VAL A 236 -17.07 -10.16 -17.06
C VAL A 236 -16.91 -9.55 -15.67
N ALA A 237 -15.86 -9.94 -14.95
CA ALA A 237 -15.51 -9.38 -13.66
C ALA A 237 -13.99 -9.31 -13.49
N ILE A 238 -13.52 -8.24 -12.86
CA ILE A 238 -12.10 -8.01 -12.58
C ILE A 238 -11.88 -7.58 -11.13
N GLY A 239 -10.67 -7.76 -10.64
CA GLY A 239 -10.16 -7.21 -9.39
C GLY A 239 -8.65 -7.04 -9.44
N ARG A 240 -8.11 -6.15 -8.60
CA ARG A 240 -6.67 -6.03 -8.37
C ARG A 240 -6.37 -6.22 -6.89
N VAL A 241 -5.40 -7.08 -6.61
CA VAL A 241 -4.84 -7.32 -5.28
C VAL A 241 -3.34 -7.06 -5.29
N VAL A 242 -2.82 -6.46 -4.22
CA VAL A 242 -1.38 -6.24 -4.00
C VAL A 242 -1.00 -6.72 -2.62
N VAL A 243 0.18 -7.33 -2.45
CA VAL A 243 0.74 -7.62 -1.13
C VAL A 243 1.95 -6.73 -0.85
N THR A 244 1.90 -6.01 0.26
CA THR A 244 2.95 -5.11 0.75
C THR A 244 3.25 -5.48 2.20
N GLY A 245 4.39 -6.14 2.43
CA GLY A 245 4.69 -6.74 3.73
C GLY A 245 3.60 -7.76 4.12
N GLU A 246 2.88 -7.49 5.21
CA GLU A 246 1.77 -8.34 5.71
C GLU A 246 0.37 -7.90 5.23
N TRP A 247 0.28 -6.87 4.38
CA TRP A 247 -0.99 -6.25 3.97
C TRP A 247 -1.39 -6.57 2.54
N ALA A 248 -2.66 -6.95 2.37
CA ALA A 248 -3.33 -7.05 1.09
C ALA A 248 -4.08 -5.75 0.76
N GLY A 249 -3.80 -5.11 -0.37
CA GLY A 249 -4.60 -3.99 -0.88
C GLY A 249 -5.58 -4.45 -1.94
N LEU A 250 -6.88 -4.30 -1.72
CA LEU A 250 -7.92 -4.57 -2.72
C LEU A 250 -8.32 -3.29 -3.46
N SER A 251 -8.43 -3.39 -4.79
CA SER A 251 -8.80 -2.27 -5.65
C SER A 251 -9.40 -2.76 -6.96
N ALA A 252 -10.00 -1.87 -7.75
CA ALA A 252 -10.49 -2.16 -9.10
C ALA A 252 -11.43 -3.39 -9.20
N VAL A 253 -12.27 -3.60 -8.19
CA VAL A 253 -13.29 -4.66 -8.22
C VAL A 253 -14.47 -4.18 -9.06
N GLU A 254 -14.58 -4.70 -10.28
CA GLU A 254 -15.58 -4.28 -11.26
C GLU A 254 -16.31 -5.49 -11.85
N VAL A 255 -17.60 -5.32 -12.16
CA VAL A 255 -18.43 -6.31 -12.84
C VAL A 255 -19.22 -5.60 -13.94
N VAL A 256 -19.16 -6.16 -15.15
CA VAL A 256 -19.90 -5.62 -16.31
C VAL A 256 -21.41 -5.57 -16.00
N PRO A 257 -22.14 -4.54 -16.44
CA PRO A 257 -23.54 -4.33 -16.08
C PRO A 257 -24.44 -5.57 -16.26
N GLU A 258 -24.25 -6.31 -17.33
CA GLU A 258 -25.03 -7.47 -17.76
C GLU A 258 -24.80 -8.69 -16.85
N ALA A 259 -23.65 -8.77 -16.18
CA ALA A 259 -23.28 -9.89 -15.30
C ALA A 259 -23.45 -9.57 -13.79
N ARG A 260 -23.99 -8.40 -13.45
CA ARG A 260 -24.19 -7.99 -12.06
C ARG A 260 -25.23 -8.86 -11.35
N ARG A 261 -25.16 -8.85 -10.02
CA ARG A 261 -26.07 -9.59 -9.10
C ARG A 261 -25.98 -11.12 -9.21
N GLN A 262 -24.93 -11.64 -9.84
CA GLN A 262 -24.62 -13.07 -9.93
C GLN A 262 -23.51 -13.51 -8.94
N GLY A 263 -23.17 -12.67 -7.96
CA GLY A 263 -22.13 -12.97 -6.96
C GLY A 263 -20.68 -12.80 -7.45
N LEU A 264 -20.44 -12.38 -8.69
CA LEU A 264 -19.09 -12.26 -9.28
C LEU A 264 -18.14 -11.36 -8.47
N ALA A 265 -18.61 -10.22 -7.97
CA ALA A 265 -17.77 -9.34 -7.14
C ALA A 265 -17.29 -10.03 -5.85
N ARG A 266 -18.14 -10.89 -5.25
CA ARG A 266 -17.76 -11.68 -4.08
C ARG A 266 -16.68 -12.71 -4.44
N ARG A 267 -16.86 -13.42 -5.57
CA ARG A 267 -15.89 -14.39 -6.09
C ARG A 267 -14.52 -13.75 -6.38
N ILE A 268 -14.52 -12.53 -6.93
CA ILE A 268 -13.28 -11.73 -7.12
C ILE A 268 -12.60 -11.45 -5.78
N VAL A 269 -13.35 -11.00 -4.76
CA VAL A 269 -12.78 -10.71 -3.43
C VAL A 269 -12.26 -11.99 -2.77
N GLU A 270 -13.00 -13.09 -2.81
CA GLU A 270 -12.58 -14.39 -2.28
C GLU A 270 -11.27 -14.87 -2.90
N THR A 271 -11.19 -14.91 -4.24
CA THR A 271 -9.96 -15.27 -4.95
C THR A 271 -8.80 -14.31 -4.64
N SER A 272 -9.09 -13.01 -4.52
CA SER A 272 -8.07 -12.01 -4.20
C SER A 272 -7.49 -12.21 -2.80
N LEU A 273 -8.35 -12.51 -1.81
CA LEU A 273 -7.93 -12.76 -0.43
C LEU A 273 -7.20 -14.10 -0.30
N ALA A 274 -7.63 -15.14 -1.03
CA ALA A 274 -6.93 -16.41 -1.10
C ALA A 274 -5.50 -16.22 -1.64
N TRP A 275 -5.39 -15.54 -2.79
CA TRP A 275 -4.10 -15.19 -3.38
C TRP A 275 -3.23 -14.37 -2.42
N ALA A 276 -3.80 -13.38 -1.73
CA ALA A 276 -3.02 -12.55 -0.80
C ALA A 276 -2.48 -13.35 0.40
N VAL A 277 -3.27 -14.28 0.95
CA VAL A 277 -2.86 -15.15 2.04
C VAL A 277 -1.69 -16.05 1.61
N GLU A 278 -1.75 -16.61 0.41
CA GLU A 278 -0.64 -17.40 -0.17
C GLU A 278 0.64 -16.56 -0.34
N HIS A 279 0.50 -15.25 -0.54
CA HIS A 279 1.61 -14.30 -0.69
C HIS A 279 2.04 -13.64 0.64
N GLY A 280 1.59 -14.18 1.78
CA GLY A 280 2.03 -13.81 3.12
C GLY A 280 1.21 -12.72 3.80
N ALA A 281 0.09 -12.28 3.21
CA ALA A 281 -0.78 -11.32 3.86
C ALA A 281 -1.52 -11.94 5.06
N ASP A 282 -1.72 -11.14 6.09
CA ASP A 282 -2.55 -11.47 7.25
C ASP A 282 -3.55 -10.36 7.62
N LYS A 283 -3.50 -9.23 6.90
CA LYS A 283 -4.44 -8.11 6.98
C LYS A 283 -4.78 -7.64 5.58
N ALA A 284 -5.92 -6.98 5.43
CA ALA A 284 -6.28 -6.32 4.19
C ALA A 284 -6.74 -4.89 4.43
N TYR A 285 -6.60 -4.07 3.40
CA TYR A 285 -7.17 -2.75 3.32
C TYR A 285 -7.84 -2.53 1.95
N LEU A 286 -8.76 -1.58 1.93
CA LEU A 286 -9.30 -0.99 0.70
C LEU A 286 -9.60 0.49 0.93
N GLN A 287 -9.71 1.22 -0.17
CA GLN A 287 -10.04 2.64 -0.19
C GLN A 287 -11.22 2.83 -1.14
N THR A 288 -12.34 3.31 -0.61
CA THR A 288 -13.55 3.59 -1.41
C THR A 288 -14.23 4.85 -0.88
N MET A 289 -15.05 5.52 -1.68
CA MET A 289 -15.80 6.66 -1.17
C MET A 289 -16.83 6.20 -0.14
N ARG A 290 -17.07 7.04 0.87
CA ARG A 290 -18.08 6.79 1.90
C ARG A 290 -19.50 6.65 1.33
N SER A 291 -19.77 7.27 0.18
CA SER A 291 -21.05 7.15 -0.56
C SER A 291 -21.20 5.85 -1.37
N ASN A 292 -20.14 5.05 -1.52
CA ASN A 292 -20.19 3.80 -2.28
C ASN A 292 -20.75 2.65 -1.43
N GLU A 293 -22.04 2.73 -1.09
CA GLU A 293 -22.72 1.77 -0.23
C GLU A 293 -22.64 0.32 -0.77
N ALA A 294 -22.67 0.15 -2.09
CA ALA A 294 -22.54 -1.16 -2.72
C ALA A 294 -21.18 -1.80 -2.44
N ALA A 295 -20.08 -1.04 -2.53
CA ALA A 295 -18.76 -1.52 -2.16
C ALA A 295 -18.68 -1.82 -0.66
N LEU A 296 -19.14 -0.91 0.21
CA LEU A 296 -19.11 -1.14 1.67
C LEU A 296 -19.90 -2.40 2.08
N ALA A 297 -21.04 -2.65 1.43
CA ALA A 297 -21.83 -3.87 1.64
C ALA A 297 -21.15 -5.14 1.11
N LEU A 298 -20.40 -5.04 0.00
CA LEU A 298 -19.63 -6.17 -0.56
C LEU A 298 -18.55 -6.64 0.40
N TYR A 299 -17.83 -5.73 1.04
CA TYR A 299 -16.65 -6.07 1.85
C TYR A 299 -16.98 -6.45 3.31
N ARG A 300 -18.11 -5.98 3.85
CA ARG A 300 -18.53 -6.25 5.24
C ARG A 300 -18.50 -7.73 5.63
N PRO A 301 -18.98 -8.70 4.81
CA PRO A 301 -18.93 -10.11 5.16
C PRO A 301 -17.52 -10.70 5.30
N PHE A 302 -16.49 -10.01 4.82
CA PHE A 302 -15.08 -10.40 4.94
C PHE A 302 -14.40 -9.75 6.15
N GLY A 303 -15.17 -9.13 7.06
CA GLY A 303 -14.65 -8.52 8.29
C GLY A 303 -14.07 -7.12 8.10
N PHE A 304 -14.25 -6.49 6.94
CA PHE A 304 -13.84 -5.11 6.73
C PHE A 304 -14.65 -4.16 7.60
N VAL A 305 -13.93 -3.30 8.32
CA VAL A 305 -14.47 -2.24 9.16
C VAL A 305 -13.82 -0.90 8.82
N ASP A 306 -14.52 0.20 9.05
CA ASP A 306 -13.97 1.55 8.90
C ASP A 306 -12.77 1.73 9.83
N HIS A 307 -11.67 2.29 9.29
CA HIS A 307 -10.47 2.64 10.05
C HIS A 307 -10.33 4.14 10.20
N HIS A 308 -10.35 4.88 9.08
CA HIS A 308 -10.27 6.34 9.07
C HIS A 308 -10.75 6.87 7.71
N ASP A 309 -11.13 8.14 7.67
CA ASP A 309 -11.32 8.87 6.42
C ASP A 309 -10.05 9.65 6.07
N TYR A 310 -9.79 9.78 4.78
CA TYR A 310 -8.88 10.80 4.28
C TYR A 310 -9.60 11.64 3.22
N LEU A 311 -9.12 12.87 3.04
CA LEU A 311 -9.54 13.75 1.95
C LEU A 311 -8.33 14.31 1.23
N TYR A 312 -8.57 14.85 0.04
CA TYR A 312 -7.60 15.66 -0.67
C TYR A 312 -7.87 17.14 -0.41
N ARG A 313 -6.84 17.89 -0.01
CA ARG A 313 -6.86 19.36 0.00
C ARG A 313 -6.05 19.91 -1.15
N GLU A 314 -6.45 21.05 -1.65
CA GLU A 314 -5.77 21.84 -2.67
C GLU A 314 -5.49 23.25 -2.16
N PRO A 315 -4.45 23.95 -2.65
CA PRO A 315 -4.21 25.35 -2.29
C PRO A 315 -5.47 26.18 -2.55
N GLY A 316 -5.84 27.03 -1.59
CA GLY A 316 -6.88 28.03 -1.79
C GLY A 316 -6.54 28.95 -2.96
N ARG A 317 -7.58 29.39 -3.68
CA ARG A 317 -7.44 30.38 -4.76
C ARG A 317 -7.05 31.75 -4.25
#